data_AF-A0A6L8H921-F1
#
_entry.id   AF-A0A6L8H921-F1
#
_cell.length_a   1.000
_cell.length_b   1.000
_cell.length_c   1.000
_cell.angle_alpha   90.00
_cell.angle_beta   90.00
_cell.angle_gamma   90.00
#
_symmetry.space_group_name_H-M   'P 1'
#
loop_
_entity.id
_entity.type
_entity.pdbx_description
1 polymer ?
#
loop_
_entity_poly.entity_id
_entity_poly.type
_entity_poly.pdbx_seq_one_letter_code
_entity_poly.pdbx_strand_id
1 'polypeptide(L)' 'MEEELLILKVWQKGHPIPEYDPAQWRWDDDGNPILFSAYGDRNSKYGWELDHIVSAAAGGLRVLSNLRPLQWEANVRRN' A
#
# COMPACT_ATOMS: atom_id res chain seq x y z
N MET A 1 6.54 -16.74 -1.12
CA MET A 1 7.11 -17.08 0.21
C MET A 1 8.19 -16.06 0.58
N GLU A 2 8.21 -15.57 1.82
CA GLU A 2 8.79 -14.29 2.31
C GLU A 2 8.17 -13.00 1.74
N GLU A 3 8.18 -12.79 0.42
CA GLU A 3 7.63 -11.55 -0.16
C GLU A 3 6.11 -11.43 -0.02
N GLU A 4 5.38 -12.52 -0.23
CA GLU A 4 3.92 -12.58 0.03
C GLU A 4 3.57 -12.25 1.47
N LEU A 5 4.40 -12.68 2.43
CA LEU A 5 4.20 -12.36 3.84
C LEU A 5 4.45 -10.87 4.11
N LEU A 6 5.46 -10.27 3.46
CA LEU A 6 5.70 -8.84 3.54
C LEU A 6 4.52 -8.04 2.97
N ILE A 7 4.02 -8.43 1.79
CA ILE A 7 2.85 -7.81 1.16
C ILE A 7 1.65 -7.86 2.09
N LEU A 8 1.37 -9.03 2.69
CA LEU A 8 0.26 -9.18 3.63
C LEU A 8 0.44 -8.30 4.88
N LYS A 9 1.65 -8.26 5.45
CA LYS A 9 1.94 -7.43 6.64
C LYS A 9 1.82 -5.94 6.35
N VAL A 10 2.22 -5.49 5.15
CA VAL A 10 2.08 -4.09 4.75
C VAL A 10 0.63 -3.77 4.41
N TRP A 11 -0.09 -4.64 3.70
CA TRP A 11 -1.52 -4.52 3.43
C TRP A 11 -2.32 -4.29 4.72
N GLN A 12 -2.04 -5.07 5.77
CA GLN A 12 -2.70 -4.97 7.06
C GLN A 12 -2.54 -3.61 7.76
N LYS A 13 -1.58 -2.77 7.34
CA LYS A 13 -1.42 -1.42 7.86
C LYS A 13 -2.43 -0.42 7.28
N GLY A 14 -3.00 -0.71 6.11
CA GLY A 14 -4.06 0.13 5.53
C GLY A 14 -5.30 0.14 6.43
N HIS A 15 -6.09 1.19 6.34
CA HIS A 15 -7.24 1.39 7.22
C HIS A 15 -8.49 0.68 6.67
N PRO A 16 -9.26 -0.07 7.48
CA PRO A 16 -10.53 -0.64 7.04
C PRO A 16 -11.49 0.43 6.52
N ILE A 17 -12.18 0.14 5.42
CA ILE A 17 -13.28 0.97 4.93
C ILE A 17 -14.57 0.46 5.59
N PRO A 18 -15.36 1.31 6.29
CA PRO A 18 -16.65 0.91 6.83
C PRO A 18 -17.53 0.28 5.75
N GLU A 19 -18.24 -0.80 6.09
CA GLU A 19 -19.16 -1.54 5.20
C GLU A 19 -18.51 -2.36 4.06
N TYR A 20 -17.19 -2.34 3.90
CA TYR A 20 -16.46 -3.20 2.95
C TYR A 20 -15.71 -4.31 3.68
N ASP A 21 -15.44 -5.42 2.99
CA ASP A 21 -14.63 -6.52 3.52
C ASP A 21 -13.16 -6.06 3.71
N PRO A 22 -12.64 -5.98 4.96
CA PRO A 22 -11.29 -5.51 5.24
C PRO A 22 -10.18 -6.48 4.79
N ALA A 23 -10.54 -7.70 4.36
CA ALA A 23 -9.62 -8.61 3.69
C ALA A 23 -9.38 -8.21 2.22
N GLN A 24 -10.32 -7.47 1.62
CA GLN A 24 -10.27 -7.05 0.21
C GLN A 24 -10.00 -5.55 0.06
N TRP A 25 -10.65 -4.71 0.86
CA TRP A 25 -10.68 -3.25 0.69
C TRP A 25 -10.12 -2.52 1.90
N ARG A 26 -9.25 -1.54 1.63
CA ARG A 26 -8.68 -0.64 2.64
C ARG A 26 -8.48 0.76 2.05
N TRP A 27 -8.39 1.75 2.91
CA TRP A 27 -7.76 3.04 2.60
C TRP A 27 -6.24 2.91 2.79
N ASP A 28 -5.46 3.52 1.90
CA ASP A 28 -4.07 3.84 2.22
C ASP A 28 -3.98 5.00 3.23
N ASP A 29 -2.76 5.34 3.67
CA ASP A 29 -2.53 6.42 4.64
C ASP A 29 -2.93 7.81 4.11
N ASP A 30 -3.14 7.94 2.80
CA ASP A 30 -3.53 9.17 2.11
C ASP A 30 -5.04 9.24 1.80
N GLY A 31 -5.81 8.24 2.26
CA GLY A 31 -7.26 8.18 2.05
C GLY A 31 -7.69 7.74 0.65
N ASN A 32 -6.81 7.08 -0.11
CA ASN A 32 -7.17 6.48 -1.40
C ASN A 32 -7.59 5.01 -1.23
N PRO A 33 -8.62 4.54 -1.96
CA PRO A 33 -9.10 3.18 -1.82
C PRO A 33 -8.16 2.23 -2.58
N ILE A 34 -7.78 1.14 -1.93
CA ILE A 34 -6.92 0.09 -2.48
C ILE A 34 -7.59 -1.29 -2.35
N LEU A 35 -7.34 -2.15 -3.32
CA LEU A 35 -7.88 -3.51 -3.39
C LEU A 35 -6.73 -4.53 -3.26
N PHE A 36 -6.84 -5.47 -2.33
CA PHE A 36 -5.76 -6.44 -2.04
C PHE A 36 -5.28 -7.18 -3.30
N SER A 37 -6.22 -7.66 -4.13
CA SER A 37 -5.92 -8.39 -5.37
C SER A 37 -5.31 -7.52 -6.48
N ALA A 38 -5.32 -6.20 -6.34
CA ALA A 38 -4.73 -5.25 -7.30
C ALA A 38 -3.29 -4.84 -6.92
N TYR A 39 -2.63 -5.59 -6.03
CA TYR A 39 -1.22 -5.36 -5.71
C TYR A 39 -0.35 -5.41 -6.98
N GLY A 40 0.42 -4.34 -7.22
CA GLY A 40 1.28 -4.20 -8.40
C GLY A 40 0.55 -3.94 -9.73
N ASP A 41 -0.78 -3.87 -9.73
CA ASP A 41 -1.56 -3.60 -10.94
C ASP A 41 -1.73 -2.10 -11.19
N ARG A 42 -0.83 -1.54 -12.00
CA ARG A 42 -0.90 -0.14 -12.43
C ARG A 42 -1.95 0.16 -13.51
N ASN A 43 -2.76 -0.82 -13.92
CA ASN A 43 -3.92 -0.58 -14.79
C ASN A 43 -5.22 -0.47 -13.98
N SER A 44 -5.20 -0.85 -12.70
CA SER A 44 -6.34 -0.76 -11.80
C SER A 44 -6.40 0.61 -11.12
N LYS A 45 -7.59 1.21 -11.08
CA LYS A 45 -7.89 2.40 -10.26
C LYS A 45 -7.59 2.18 -8.76
N TYR A 46 -7.62 0.93 -8.31
CA TYR A 46 -7.43 0.52 -6.92
C TYR A 46 -6.11 -0.20 -6.69
N GLY A 47 -5.22 -0.19 -7.69
CA GLY A 47 -3.92 -0.80 -7.57
C GLY A 47 -3.07 -0.10 -6.51
N TRP A 48 -2.16 -0.85 -5.91
CA TRP A 48 -1.31 -0.34 -4.84
C TRP A 48 0.03 -1.06 -4.83
N GLU A 49 1.02 -0.43 -4.21
CA GLU A 49 2.39 -0.92 -4.11
C GLU A 49 2.93 -0.72 -2.69
N LEU A 50 4.07 -1.36 -2.41
CA LEU A 50 4.83 -1.08 -1.20
C LEU A 50 5.56 0.26 -1.34
N ASP A 51 5.25 1.20 -0.47
CA ASP A 51 5.89 2.52 -0.45
C ASP A 51 6.65 2.77 0.86
N HIS A 52 7.67 3.62 0.81
CA HIS A 52 8.43 4.03 1.97
C HIS A 52 7.81 5.26 2.64
N ILE A 53 7.57 5.20 3.96
CA ILE A 53 7.10 6.35 4.75
C ILE A 53 8.20 7.43 4.78
N VAL A 54 9.43 7.05 5.14
CA VAL A 54 10.63 7.86 4.96
C VAL A 54 11.30 7.42 3.68
N SER A 55 11.46 8.32 2.71
CA SER A 55 12.02 8.00 1.40
C SER A 55 13.45 7.45 1.51
N ALA A 56 13.84 6.60 0.55
CA ALA A 56 15.20 6.05 0.49
C ALA A 56 16.26 7.17 0.36
N ALA A 57 15.95 8.25 -0.36
CA ALA A 57 16.82 9.42 -0.50
C ALA A 57 17.06 10.16 0.84
N ALA A 58 16.09 10.09 1.76
CA ALA A 58 16.21 10.61 3.12
C ALA A 58 16.81 9.58 4.11
N GLY A 59 17.35 8.46 3.62
CA GLY A 59 17.94 7.39 4.45
C GLY A 59 16.92 6.38 5.00
N GLY A 60 15.69 6.38 4.49
CA GLY A 60 14.68 5.40 4.89
C GLY A 60 15.01 3.98 4.42
N LEU A 61 14.95 3.04 5.36
CA LEU A 61 15.23 1.63 5.09
C LEU A 61 14.00 0.89 4.55
N ARG A 62 14.20 -0.13 3.72
CA ARG A 62 13.14 -1.05 3.27
C ARG A 62 12.83 -2.10 4.35
N VAL A 63 12.30 -1.64 5.49
CA VAL A 63 11.92 -2.48 6.64
C VAL A 63 10.43 -2.36 6.90
N LEU A 64 9.82 -3.40 7.49
CA LEU A 64 8.37 -3.43 7.71
C LEU A 64 7.86 -2.16 8.41
N SER A 65 8.56 -1.62 9.42
CA SER A 65 8.15 -0.41 10.13
C SER A 65 8.10 0.84 9.25
N ASN A 66 8.92 0.92 8.19
CA ASN A 66 8.99 2.05 7.26
C ASN A 66 8.21 1.82 5.96
N LEU A 67 7.55 0.67 5.81
CA LEU A 67 6.73 0.37 4.64
C LEU A 67 5.24 0.61 4.92
N ARG A 68 4.53 1.12 3.93
CA ARG A 68 3.07 1.31 3.93
C ARG A 68 2.47 0.87 2.60
N PRO A 69 1.18 0.49 2.56
CA PRO A 69 0.49 0.32 1.30
C PRO A 69 0.16 1.71 0.75
N LEU A 70 0.39 1.94 -0.54
CA LEU A 70 0.08 3.22 -1.18
C LEU A 70 -0.51 3.01 -2.57
N GLN A 71 -1.56 3.75 -2.90
CA GLN A 71 -2.17 3.71 -4.22
C GLN A 71 -1.17 4.25 -5.27
N TRP A 72 -0.93 3.47 -6.33
CA TRP A 72 0.20 3.70 -7.25
C TRP A 72 0.08 5.03 -8.01
N GLU A 73 -1.14 5.39 -8.43
CA GLU A 73 -1.40 6.56 -9.27
C GLU A 73 -1.26 7.86 -8.47
N ALA A 74 -1.73 7.85 -7.21
CA ALA A 74 -1.60 8.93 -6.26
C ALA A 74 -0.13 9.16 -5.90
N ASN A 75 0.67 8.09 -5.78
CA ASN A 75 2.11 8.20 -5.59
C ASN A 75 2.81 8.82 -6.81
N VAL A 76 2.48 8.36 -8.03
CA VAL A 76 3.06 8.90 -9.27
C VAL A 76 2.72 10.38 -9.46
N ARG A 77 1.52 10.82 -9.08
CA ARG A 77 1.13 12.26 -9.17
C ARG A 77 1.87 13.17 -8.20
N ARG A 78 2.51 12.63 -7.15
CA ARG A 78 3.17 13.41 -6.08
C ARG A 78 4.67 13.60 -6.31
N ASN A 79 5.27 12.86 -7.24
CA ASN A 79 6.70 12.89 -7.60
C ASN A 79 6.90 13.47 -9.00
#